data_AF-B9J622-F1
#
_entry.id   AF-B9J622-F1
#
_cell.length_a   1.000
_cell.length_b   1.000
_cell.length_c   1.000
_cell.angle_alpha   90.00
_cell.angle_beta   90.00
_cell.angle_gamma   90.00
#
_symmetry.space_group_name_H-M   'P 1'
#
loop_
_entity.id
_entity.type
_entity.pdbx_description
1 polymer ?
#
loop_
_entity_poly.entity_id
_entity_poly.type
_entity_poly.pdbx_seq_one_letter_code
_entity_poly.pdbx_strand_id
1 'polypeptide(L)'
;MKHSGFGEKYIQEKYPSTGYKIGDGVMKIPTLSNMSQLFGSRDIYTTGYDLYLFDKAIFTCKLISKERFTEMFTPVRKIMDMVGMLSVAILLME
;
A
#
# COMPACT_ATOMS: atom_id res chain seq x y z
N MET A 1 7.59 -5.29 -10.14
CA MET A 1 6.15 -5.46 -9.87
C MET A 1 5.61 -6.64 -10.66
N LYS A 2 6.09 -7.86 -10.38
CA LYS A 2 5.58 -9.12 -10.96
C LYS A 2 4.76 -9.93 -9.96
N HIS A 3 4.86 -9.59 -8.68
CA HIS A 3 4.19 -10.17 -7.51
C HIS A 3 3.34 -9.10 -6.81
N SER A 4 2.68 -8.27 -7.62
CA SER A 4 1.75 -7.24 -7.18
C SER A 4 0.49 -7.33 -8.04
N GLY A 5 -0.66 -7.03 -7.44
CA GLY A 5 -1.94 -7.08 -8.14
C GLY A 5 -3.06 -6.54 -7.29
N PHE A 6 -4.30 -6.86 -7.69
CA PHE A 6 -5.50 -6.35 -7.05
C PHE A 6 -6.42 -7.48 -6.56
N GLY A 7 -7.06 -7.25 -5.43
CA GLY A 7 -8.15 -8.06 -4.90
C GLY A 7 -7.91 -9.55 -4.85
N GLU A 8 -8.88 -10.31 -5.35
CA GLU A 8 -8.91 -11.77 -5.23
C GLU A 8 -7.78 -12.47 -5.99
N LYS A 9 -7.08 -11.77 -6.91
CA LYS A 9 -5.86 -12.32 -7.53
C LYS A 9 -4.76 -12.61 -6.51
N TYR A 10 -4.84 -12.02 -5.32
CA TYR A 10 -3.99 -12.36 -4.18
C TYR A 10 -3.91 -13.86 -3.91
N ILE A 11 -5.04 -14.58 -4.08
CA ILE A 11 -5.13 -16.03 -3.82
C ILE A 11 -4.24 -16.84 -4.78
N GLN A 12 -3.86 -16.25 -5.91
CA GLN A 12 -3.02 -16.88 -6.93
C GLN A 12 -1.52 -16.63 -6.71
N GLU A 13 -1.15 -15.77 -5.76
CA GLU A 13 0.27 -15.53 -5.45
C GLU A 13 0.92 -16.80 -4.90
N LYS A 14 2.20 -17.02 -5.21
CA LYS A 14 2.90 -18.25 -4.82
C LYS A 14 3.11 -18.34 -3.31
N TYR A 15 3.27 -17.20 -2.65
CA TYR A 15 3.56 -17.08 -1.23
C TYR A 15 2.66 -16.02 -0.58
N PRO A 16 1.34 -16.28 -0.44
CA PRO A 16 0.43 -15.34 0.19
C PRO A 16 0.65 -15.33 1.70
N SER A 17 0.67 -14.13 2.29
CA SER A 17 0.68 -13.95 3.74
C SER A 17 -0.64 -14.37 4.39
N THR A 18 -0.64 -14.63 5.70
CA THR A 18 -1.87 -14.77 6.48
C THR A 18 -1.98 -13.60 7.43
N GLY A 19 -3.09 -12.87 7.34
CA GLY A 19 -3.42 -11.81 8.31
C GLY A 19 -3.90 -12.40 9.63
N TYR A 20 -3.56 -11.76 10.74
CA TYR A 20 -4.02 -12.15 12.07
C TYR A 20 -4.61 -10.93 12.79
N LYS A 21 -5.66 -11.16 13.58
CA LYS A 21 -6.27 -10.16 14.46
C LYS A 21 -6.34 -10.73 15.87
N ILE A 22 -6.05 -9.89 16.87
CA ILE A 22 -6.27 -10.23 18.27
C ILE A 22 -7.69 -9.76 18.66
N GLY A 23 -8.49 -10.69 19.17
CA GLY A 23 -9.82 -10.42 19.72
C GLY A 23 -10.04 -11.28 20.96
N ASP A 24 -10.47 -10.66 22.06
CA ASP A 24 -10.68 -11.31 23.36
C ASP A 24 -9.41 -12.02 23.88
N GLY A 25 -8.23 -11.44 23.62
CA GLY A 25 -6.94 -12.02 24.02
C GLY A 25 -6.49 -13.21 23.17
N VAL A 26 -7.23 -13.59 22.12
CA VAL A 26 -6.92 -14.73 21.25
C VAL A 26 -6.61 -14.24 19.84
N MET A 27 -5.57 -14.82 19.24
CA MET A 27 -5.22 -14.61 17.83
C MET A 27 -6.17 -15.39 16.93
N LYS A 28 -6.80 -14.72 15.97
CA LYS A 28 -7.73 -15.30 14.99
C LYS A 28 -7.34 -14.87 13.59
N ILE A 29 -7.56 -15.76 12.61
CA ILE A 29 -7.46 -15.42 11.19
C ILE A 29 -8.79 -14.73 10.80
N PRO A 30 -8.77 -13.46 10.36
CA PRO A 30 -9.99 -12.78 9.96
C PRO A 30 -10.46 -13.28 8.59
N THR A 31 -11.77 -13.28 8.38
CA THR A 31 -12.34 -13.49 7.05
C THR A 31 -11.96 -12.33 6.12
N LEU A 32 -11.51 -12.65 4.91
CA LEU A 32 -11.30 -11.63 3.87
C LEU A 32 -12.64 -10.94 3.56
N SER A 33 -12.66 -9.61 3.68
CA SER A 33 -13.79 -8.79 3.27
C SER A 33 -13.94 -8.80 1.74
N ASN A 34 -15.16 -8.53 1.24
CA ASN A 34 -15.37 -8.34 -0.19
C ASN A 34 -14.57 -7.12 -0.68
N MET A 35 -13.60 -7.38 -1.55
CA MET A 35 -12.66 -6.37 -2.05
C MET A 35 -13.26 -5.46 -3.11
N SER A 36 -14.44 -5.77 -3.66
CA SER A 36 -15.11 -4.95 -4.70
C SER A 36 -15.40 -3.52 -4.24
N GLN A 37 -15.54 -3.29 -2.93
CA GLN A 37 -15.78 -1.97 -2.35
C GLN A 37 -14.50 -1.17 -2.11
N LEU A 38 -13.32 -1.80 -2.25
CA LEU A 38 -12.01 -1.22 -1.91
C LEU A 38 -11.18 -0.87 -3.13
N PHE A 39 -11.75 -0.94 -4.33
CA PHE A 39 -11.03 -0.63 -5.57
C PHE A 39 -10.42 0.77 -5.51
N GLY A 40 -9.09 0.86 -5.64
CA GLY A 40 -8.33 2.11 -5.50
C GLY A 40 -8.07 2.59 -4.06
N SER A 41 -8.65 1.93 -3.05
CA SER A 41 -8.49 2.26 -1.61
C SER A 41 -8.35 0.98 -0.79
N ARG A 42 -7.15 0.39 -0.79
CA ARG A 42 -6.72 -0.84 -0.05
C ARG A 42 -6.92 -2.17 -0.77
N ASP A 43 -7.23 -2.17 -2.06
CA ASP A 43 -7.34 -3.38 -2.89
C ASP A 43 -6.03 -3.80 -3.60
N ILE A 44 -4.86 -3.45 -3.06
CA ILE A 44 -3.56 -3.82 -3.65
C ILE A 44 -2.84 -4.81 -2.73
N TYR A 45 -2.37 -5.93 -3.30
CA TYR A 45 -1.37 -6.78 -2.66
C TYR A 45 -0.02 -6.61 -3.36
N THR A 46 1.07 -6.69 -2.60
CA THR A 46 2.42 -6.58 -3.14
C THR A 46 3.44 -7.27 -2.25
N THR A 47 4.59 -7.65 -2.80
CA THR A 47 5.78 -7.98 -2.02
C THR A 47 6.55 -6.73 -1.62
N GLY A 48 7.38 -6.83 -0.57
CA GLY A 48 8.27 -5.73 -0.16
C GLY A 48 9.27 -5.34 -1.26
N TYR A 49 9.76 -6.31 -2.04
CA TYR A 49 10.67 -6.01 -3.15
C TYR A 49 9.97 -5.23 -4.28
N ASP A 50 8.73 -5.59 -4.62
CA ASP A 50 7.99 -4.86 -5.64
C ASP A 50 7.56 -3.47 -5.18
N LEU A 51 7.30 -3.28 -3.88
CA LEU A 51 7.08 -1.96 -3.29
C LEU A 51 8.35 -1.10 -3.38
N TYR A 52 9.53 -1.65 -3.07
CA TYR A 52 10.80 -0.95 -3.27
C TYR A 52 11.03 -0.52 -4.72
N LEU A 53 10.71 -1.37 -5.70
CA LEU A 53 10.83 -1.01 -7.12
C LEU A 53 9.86 0.11 -7.52
N PHE A 54 8.66 0.12 -6.96
CA PHE A 54 7.67 1.18 -7.14
C PHE A 54 8.17 2.50 -6.57
N ASP A 55 8.62 2.51 -5.31
CA ASP A 55 9.17 3.69 -4.64
C ASP A 55 10.35 4.25 -5.42
N LYS A 56 11.31 3.39 -5.81
CA LYS A 56 12.44 3.79 -6.64
C LYS A 56 12.00 4.47 -7.93
N ALA A 57 10.97 3.94 -8.60
CA ALA A 57 10.49 4.52 -9.85
C ALA A 57 9.78 5.88 -9.65
N ILE A 58 9.12 6.10 -8.51
CA ILE A 58 8.59 7.41 -8.12
C ILE A 58 9.75 8.39 -7.84
N PHE A 59 10.71 8.00 -6.99
CA PHE A 59 11.85 8.85 -6.60
C PHE A 59 12.73 9.25 -7.79
N THR A 60 12.89 8.38 -8.78
CA THR A 60 13.65 8.70 -9.99
C THR A 60 12.81 9.39 -11.07
N CYS A 61 11.59 9.86 -10.75
CA CYS A 61 10.67 10.50 -11.70
C CYS A 61 10.40 9.67 -12.97
N LYS A 62 10.43 8.33 -12.85
CA LYS A 62 10.15 7.42 -13.97
C LYS A 62 8.65 7.27 -14.20
N LEU A 63 7.85 7.38 -13.14
CA LEU A 63 6.39 7.22 -13.18
C LEU A 63 5.63 8.54 -13.19
N ILE A 64 6.20 9.59 -12.61
CA ILE A 64 5.59 10.91 -12.50
C ILE A 64 6.61 11.98 -12.84
N SER A 65 6.15 13.12 -13.37
CA SER A 65 7.04 14.25 -13.67
C SER A 65 7.59 14.86 -12.38
N LYS A 66 8.69 15.62 -12.49
CA LYS A 66 9.31 16.29 -11.33
C LYS A 66 8.36 17.28 -10.66
N GLU A 67 7.52 17.95 -11.45
CA GLU A 67 6.49 18.87 -10.98
C GLU A 67 5.46 18.12 -10.14
N ARG A 68 4.90 17.01 -10.67
CA ARG A 68 3.94 16.17 -9.94
C ARG A 68 4.55 15.53 -8.69
N PHE A 69 5.81 15.10 -8.76
CA PHE A 69 6.55 14.61 -7.59
C PHE A 69 6.64 15.68 -6.52
N THR A 70 7.00 16.91 -6.88
CA THR A 70 7.07 18.03 -5.94
C THR A 70 5.70 18.32 -5.33
N GLU A 71 4.64 18.35 -6.13
CA GLU A 71 3.25 18.52 -5.66
C GLU A 71 2.85 17.43 -4.65
N MET A 72 3.19 16.16 -4.93
CA MET A 72 2.87 15.01 -4.07
C MET A 72 3.49 15.11 -2.67
N PHE A 73 4.68 15.70 -2.56
CA PHE A 73 5.38 15.92 -1.27
C PHE A 73 5.23 17.33 -0.71
N THR A 74 4.48 18.22 -1.38
CA THR A 74 4.22 19.56 -0.85
C THR A 74 3.08 19.48 0.17
N PRO A 75 3.30 19.86 1.44
CA PRO A 75 2.24 19.86 2.43
C PRO A 75 1.11 20.82 2.02
N VAL A 76 -0.11 20.32 1.86
CA VAL A 76 -1.26 21.18 1.66
C VAL A 76 -1.59 21.85 3.00
N ARG A 77 -1.45 23.18 3.09
CA ARG A 77 -1.81 23.92 4.31
C ARG A 77 -3.31 23.76 4.58
N LYS A 78 -3.63 23.18 5.75
CA LYS A 78 -4.96 23.02 6.37
C LYS A 78 -6.00 22.26 5.53
N ILE A 79 -5.95 20.94 5.62
CA ILE A 79 -7.04 20.01 5.98
C ILE A 79 -6.47 18.61 5.71
N MET A 80 -6.75 17.67 6.62
CA MET A 80 -6.31 16.28 6.59
C MET A 80 -6.62 15.67 5.23
N ASP A 81 -5.61 15.50 4.37
CA ASP A 81 -5.54 14.56 3.26
C ASP A 81 -4.16 14.74 2.63
N MET A 82 -3.12 14.25 3.31
CA MET A 82 -1.91 13.89 2.58
C MET A 82 -2.36 12.84 1.56
N VAL A 83 -2.28 13.16 0.27
CA VAL A 83 -2.56 12.24 -0.83
C VAL A 83 -1.74 10.96 -0.61
N GLY A 84 -2.38 9.94 -0.06
CA GLY A 84 -1.95 8.54 0.05
C GLY A 84 -0.67 8.19 0.83
N MET A 85 0.23 9.12 1.16
CA MET A 85 1.60 8.78 1.58
C MET A 85 1.87 8.72 3.09
N LEU A 86 0.90 9.06 3.95
CA LEU A 86 1.16 9.12 5.41
C LEU A 86 1.40 7.73 6.05
N SER A 87 1.06 6.62 5.39
CA SER A 87 1.20 5.29 6.00
C SER A 87 2.57 4.61 5.87
N VAL A 88 3.50 5.10 5.04
CA VAL A 88 4.81 4.43 4.85
C VAL A 88 5.95 5.13 5.59
N ALA A 89 5.88 6.46 5.77
CA ALA A 89 6.94 7.20 6.44
C ALA A 89 7.03 6.97 7.96
N ILE A 90 5.92 6.57 8.60
CA ILE A 90 5.91 6.31 10.05
C ILE A 90 6.57 4.96 10.38
N LEU A 91 6.63 4.00 9.44
CA LEU A 91 7.20 2.68 9.69
C LEU A 91 8.72 2.59 9.48
N LEU A 92 9.36 3.67 9.01
CA LEU A 92 10.81 3.73 8.71
C LEU A 92 11.58 4.65 9.65
N MET A 93 10.96 5.11 10.74
CA MET A 93 11.59 5.95 11.77
C MET A 93 11.62 5.33 13.17
N GLU A 94 11.64 3.99 13.26
CA GLU A 94 12.06 3.25 14.47
C GLU A 94 13.22 2.30 14.13
#